data_AF-A0A9D6L9W0-F1
#
_entry.id   AF-A0A9D6L9W0-F1
#
_cell.length_a   1.000
_cell.length_b   1.000
_cell.length_c   1.000
_cell.angle_alpha   90.00
_cell.angle_beta   90.00
_cell.angle_gamma   90.00
#
_symmetry.space_group_name_H-M   'P 1'
#
loop_
_entity.id
_entity.type
_entity.pdbx_description
1 polymer ?
#
loop_
_entity_poly.entity_id
_entity_poly.type
_entity_poly.pdbx_seq_one_letter_code
_entity_poly.pdbx_strand_id
1 'polypeptide(L)'
;MNPDWLAKILFLLMAAALYLFTGCAGPTTPLGAPWATVSSETRNGPLAFISSLFKLEKADIRFWPRHQRLHGPGPLTILINDPSGVKSNYHLVVRHNGLDVTSSFLRQATVTKQPKSLRIFVPLVRLPADRENLIEVFYMESYARYEAPRCHAFKQGPLVSTNGFTPNQQLLELIRNISREHGFSPAFTAGLIAQESGFDPRTVSWAKAIGLTQVTPSARIRTTFDDPDTALTQLVLASYNSGYTRVSNAFARGGANWLSSTELREARKYVGRITSYCDQFSETDKGEIEDEDQT
;
A
#
# COMPACT_ATOMS: atom_id res chain seq x y z
N MET A 1 -6.65 -52.57 40.18
CA MET A 1 -6.44 -51.27 39.51
C MET A 1 -7.73 -50.49 39.58
N ASN A 2 -7.70 -49.26 40.09
CA ASN A 2 -8.91 -48.46 40.29
C ASN A 2 -9.34 -47.85 38.94
N PRO A 3 -10.56 -48.11 38.44
CA PRO A 3 -11.03 -47.61 37.13
C PRO A 3 -10.97 -46.08 37.00
N ASP A 4 -11.00 -45.35 38.11
CA ASP A 4 -10.85 -43.89 38.14
C ASP A 4 -9.49 -43.37 37.66
N TRP A 5 -8.44 -44.20 37.72
CA TRP A 5 -7.10 -43.80 37.33
C TRP A 5 -6.92 -43.76 35.80
N LEU A 6 -7.55 -44.71 35.09
CA LEU A 6 -7.53 -44.75 33.62
C LEU A 6 -8.32 -43.59 33.01
N ALA A 7 -9.47 -43.23 33.61
CA ALA A 7 -10.27 -42.10 33.15
C ALA A 7 -9.52 -40.75 33.26
N LYS A 8 -8.78 -40.55 34.36
CA LYS A 8 -7.99 -39.32 34.57
C LYS A 8 -6.81 -39.21 33.60
N ILE A 9 -6.14 -40.32 33.29
CA ILE A 9 -5.05 -40.33 32.30
C ILE A 9 -5.58 -40.06 30.90
N LEU A 10 -6.70 -40.68 30.52
CA LEU A 10 -7.31 -40.46 29.21
C LEU A 10 -7.75 -39.00 29.04
N PHE A 11 -8.32 -38.39 30.10
CA PHE A 11 -8.70 -36.98 30.09
C PHE A 11 -7.50 -36.02 29.97
N LEU A 12 -6.40 -36.30 30.68
CA LEU A 12 -5.16 -35.52 30.57
C LEU A 12 -4.51 -35.65 29.17
N LEU A 13 -4.52 -36.85 28.58
CA LEU A 13 -4.02 -37.07 27.23
C LEU A 13 -4.88 -36.38 26.17
N MET A 14 -6.22 -36.40 26.32
CA MET A 14 -7.12 -35.66 25.44
C MET A 14 -6.96 -34.15 25.57
N ALA A 15 -6.78 -33.62 26.79
CA ALA A 15 -6.53 -32.20 27.01
C ALA A 15 -5.18 -31.76 26.42
N ALA A 16 -4.13 -32.57 26.58
CA ALA A 16 -2.81 -32.31 25.97
C ALA A 16 -2.86 -32.40 24.42
N ALA A 17 -3.62 -33.33 23.86
CA ALA A 17 -3.83 -33.43 22.42
C ALA A 17 -4.57 -32.21 21.86
N LEU A 18 -5.55 -31.64 22.59
CA LEU A 18 -6.24 -30.42 22.18
C LEU A 18 -5.30 -29.20 22.09
N TYR A 19 -4.30 -29.10 22.96
CA TYR A 19 -3.30 -28.02 22.91
C TYR A 19 -2.37 -28.14 21.70
N LEU A 20 -2.08 -29.36 21.23
CA LEU A 20 -1.22 -29.59 20.05
C LEU A 20 -1.90 -29.27 18.71
N PHE A 21 -3.24 -29.19 18.67
CA PHE A 21 -4.00 -28.78 17.48
C PHE A 21 -4.33 -27.29 17.42
N THR A 22 -3.87 -26.47 18.38
CA THR A 22 -3.83 -25.01 18.23
C THR A 22 -2.64 -24.60 17.36
N GLY A 23 -2.56 -25.19 16.17
CA GLY A 23 -1.51 -24.98 15.18
C GLY A 23 -1.60 -23.57 14.59
N CYS A 24 -0.60 -22.76 14.97
CA CYS A 24 -0.16 -21.51 14.36
C CYS A 24 -0.71 -21.26 12.95
N ALA A 25 -1.61 -20.28 12.82
CA ALA A 25 -1.77 -19.60 11.53
C ALA A 25 -0.39 -19.01 11.17
N GLY A 26 0.29 -19.61 10.19
CA GLY A 26 1.60 -19.16 9.73
C GLY A 26 1.55 -17.69 9.29
N PRO A 27 2.69 -16.98 9.25
CA PRO A 27 2.72 -15.57 8.91
C PRO A 27 2.05 -15.34 7.55
N THR A 28 0.93 -14.61 7.55
CA THR A 28 0.22 -14.25 6.32
C THR A 28 0.76 -12.91 5.81
N THR A 29 0.93 -12.78 4.50
CA THR A 29 1.15 -11.47 3.87
C THR A 29 -0.13 -10.99 3.20
N PRO A 30 -0.28 -9.69 2.92
CA PRO A 30 -1.35 -9.16 2.08
C PRO A 30 -1.45 -9.82 0.70
N LEU A 31 -0.38 -10.44 0.22
CA LEU A 31 -0.27 -11.15 -1.06
C LEU A 31 -0.33 -12.68 -0.88
N GLY A 32 -0.79 -13.14 0.29
CA GLY A 32 -0.95 -14.55 0.64
C GLY A 32 0.15 -15.11 1.55
N ALA A 33 0.01 -16.36 1.97
CA ALA A 33 0.92 -17.01 2.91
C ALA A 33 2.07 -17.77 2.18
N PRO A 34 3.33 -17.65 2.63
CA PRO A 34 4.51 -18.16 1.92
C PRO A 34 4.74 -19.68 2.01
N TRP A 35 3.77 -20.49 2.46
CA TRP A 35 4.00 -21.91 2.76
C TRP A 35 3.96 -22.87 1.55
N ALA A 36 4.14 -22.40 0.32
CA ALA A 36 4.37 -23.27 -0.84
C ALA A 36 5.87 -23.23 -1.18
N THR A 37 6.60 -24.24 -0.70
CA THR A 37 7.95 -24.65 -1.16
C THR A 37 8.89 -23.51 -1.55
N VAL A 38 9.64 -22.97 -0.58
CA VAL A 38 10.86 -22.20 -0.85
C VAL A 38 11.91 -23.17 -1.41
N SER A 39 11.88 -23.42 -2.72
CA SER A 39 13.04 -23.99 -3.42
C SER A 39 14.05 -22.86 -3.57
N SER A 40 15.00 -22.80 -2.63
CA SER A 40 16.22 -22.01 -2.75
C SER A 40 17.09 -22.62 -3.87
N GLU A 41 16.84 -22.24 -5.12
CA GLU A 41 17.83 -22.36 -6.19
C GLU A 41 18.22 -20.96 -6.67
N THR A 42 19.09 -20.31 -5.90
CA THR A 42 19.94 -19.23 -6.38
C THR A 42 20.99 -19.81 -7.33
N ARG A 43 20.63 -19.99 -8.61
CA ARG A 43 21.63 -20.19 -9.67
C ARG A 43 22.10 -18.83 -10.18
N ASN A 44 23.20 -18.34 -9.59
CA ASN A 44 24.05 -17.34 -10.21
C ASN A 44 24.76 -17.99 -11.41
N GLY A 45 24.17 -17.89 -12.60
CA GLY A 45 24.78 -18.30 -13.87
C GLY A 45 25.38 -17.11 -14.62
N PRO A 46 26.51 -17.26 -15.32
CA PRO A 46 27.15 -16.19 -16.07
C PRO A 46 26.42 -15.98 -17.40
N LEU A 47 25.37 -15.16 -17.42
CA LEU A 47 24.63 -14.78 -18.65
C LEU A 47 24.87 -13.33 -19.10
N ALA A 48 25.78 -12.61 -18.44
CA ALA A 48 26.05 -11.20 -18.73
C ALA A 48 26.76 -10.92 -20.08
N PHE A 49 27.09 -11.94 -20.89
CA PHE A 49 27.91 -11.74 -22.10
C PHE A 49 27.13 -11.68 -23.43
N ILE A 50 25.91 -12.24 -23.50
CA ILE A 50 25.16 -12.34 -24.78
C ILE A 50 24.15 -11.18 -24.97
N SER A 51 23.76 -10.47 -23.91
CA SER A 51 22.78 -9.38 -23.98
C SER A 51 23.28 -8.12 -24.70
N SER A 52 24.57 -8.03 -25.06
CA SER A 52 25.11 -6.89 -25.81
C SER A 52 24.90 -6.99 -27.33
N LEU A 53 24.57 -8.17 -27.87
CA LEU A 53 24.48 -8.41 -29.31
C LEU A 53 23.08 -8.23 -29.90
N PHE A 54 22.04 -8.22 -29.06
CA PHE A 54 20.68 -7.89 -29.46
C PHE A 54 20.09 -6.98 -28.39
N LYS A 55 19.72 -5.76 -28.78
CA LYS A 55 19.03 -4.79 -27.93
C LYS A 55 17.60 -5.31 -27.70
N LEU A 56 17.45 -6.34 -26.88
CA LEU A 56 16.15 -6.87 -26.48
C LEU A 56 15.41 -5.75 -25.75
N GLU A 57 14.31 -5.29 -26.34
CA GLU A 57 13.44 -4.34 -25.68
C GLU A 57 12.89 -5.01 -24.41
N LYS A 58 13.15 -4.37 -23.27
CA LYS A 58 12.67 -4.84 -21.97
C LYS A 58 11.16 -4.68 -21.91
N ALA A 59 10.51 -5.61 -21.22
CA ALA A 59 9.07 -5.51 -20.97
C ALA A 59 8.78 -4.33 -20.04
N ASP A 60 7.66 -3.66 -20.29
CA ASP A 60 7.15 -2.59 -19.46
C ASP A 60 6.16 -3.16 -18.44
N ILE A 61 6.36 -2.88 -17.16
CA ILE A 61 5.54 -3.40 -16.06
C ILE A 61 4.85 -2.22 -15.38
N ARG A 62 3.52 -2.19 -15.40
CA ARG A 62 2.68 -1.14 -14.81
C ARG A 62 1.73 -1.72 -13.76
N PHE A 63 1.36 -0.88 -12.80
CA PHE A 63 0.39 -1.21 -11.76
C PHE A 63 -0.87 -0.37 -11.93
N TRP A 64 -2.01 -0.96 -11.62
CA TRP A 64 -3.27 -0.24 -11.41
C TRP A 64 -3.93 -0.68 -10.10
N PRO A 65 -4.32 0.26 -9.19
CA PRO A 65 -4.00 1.68 -9.26
C PRO A 65 -2.49 1.93 -9.29
N ARG A 66 -2.06 3.14 -9.69
CA ARG A 66 -0.64 3.43 -9.94
C ARG A 66 0.19 3.36 -8.66
N HIS A 67 -0.37 3.82 -7.54
CA HIS A 67 0.23 3.71 -6.21
C HIS A 67 -0.57 2.83 -5.26
N GLN A 68 0.10 2.39 -4.20
CA GLN A 68 -0.46 1.52 -3.19
C GLN A 68 -1.70 2.09 -2.51
N ARG A 69 -2.71 1.24 -2.38
CA ARG A 69 -3.94 1.53 -1.63
C ARG A 69 -3.78 1.16 -0.15
N LEU A 70 -3.66 2.17 0.72
CA LEU A 70 -3.47 2.00 2.17
C LEU A 70 -4.73 2.32 2.98
N HIS A 71 -5.73 2.97 2.37
CA HIS A 71 -6.96 3.36 3.05
C HIS A 71 -8.02 2.24 3.16
N GLY A 72 -7.81 1.12 2.49
CA GLY A 72 -8.73 -0.01 2.52
C GLY A 72 -8.30 -1.13 1.57
N PRO A 73 -9.02 -2.27 1.59
CA PRO A 73 -8.79 -3.30 0.58
C PRO A 73 -9.27 -2.82 -0.79
N GLY A 74 -8.62 -3.29 -1.86
CA GLY A 74 -9.02 -2.97 -3.22
C GLY A 74 -8.33 -3.82 -4.28
N PRO A 75 -8.72 -3.68 -5.54
CA PRO A 75 -8.10 -4.43 -6.62
C PRO A 75 -6.65 -4.00 -6.87
N LEU A 76 -5.86 -4.92 -7.41
CA LEU A 76 -4.53 -4.69 -7.95
C LEU A 76 -4.42 -5.39 -9.30
N THR A 77 -4.07 -4.64 -10.33
CA THR A 77 -3.71 -5.16 -11.65
C THR A 77 -2.22 -4.91 -11.88
N ILE A 78 -1.50 -5.94 -12.32
CA ILE A 78 -0.16 -5.81 -12.89
C ILE A 78 -0.31 -6.05 -14.38
N LEU A 79 0.04 -5.04 -15.19
CA LEU A 79 0.08 -5.13 -16.64
C LEU A 79 1.53 -5.20 -17.09
N ILE A 80 1.86 -6.24 -17.85
CA ILE A 80 3.20 -6.44 -18.41
C ILE A 80 3.07 -6.42 -19.92
N ASN A 81 3.70 -5.45 -20.58
CA ASN A 81 3.77 -5.36 -22.03
C ASN A 81 5.15 -5.85 -22.47
N ASP A 82 5.19 -7.01 -23.11
CA ASP A 82 6.41 -7.63 -23.63
C ASP A 82 6.47 -7.47 -25.15
N PRO A 83 7.26 -6.53 -25.68
CA PRO A 83 7.35 -6.29 -27.13
C PRO A 83 7.89 -7.52 -27.89
N SER A 84 8.67 -8.37 -27.21
CA SER A 84 9.21 -9.63 -27.75
C SER A 84 8.19 -10.78 -27.70
N GLY A 85 7.03 -10.56 -27.10
CA GLY A 85 5.95 -11.52 -26.94
C GLY A 85 6.07 -12.37 -25.68
N VAL A 86 4.92 -12.65 -25.07
CA VAL A 86 4.85 -13.41 -23.81
C VAL A 86 5.10 -14.89 -24.10
N LYS A 87 6.28 -15.39 -23.73
CA LYS A 87 6.69 -16.80 -23.93
C LYS A 87 5.80 -17.77 -23.14
N SER A 88 5.74 -19.05 -23.51
CA SER A 88 4.99 -20.05 -22.71
C SER A 88 5.64 -20.35 -21.37
N ASN A 89 6.96 -20.17 -21.28
CA ASN A 89 7.79 -20.43 -20.10
C ASN A 89 8.37 -19.14 -19.50
N TYR A 90 7.60 -18.05 -19.49
CA TYR A 90 8.05 -16.80 -18.86
C TYR A 90 8.33 -17.00 -17.37
N HIS A 91 9.29 -16.25 -16.85
CA HIS A 91 9.63 -16.23 -15.44
C HIS A 91 9.08 -14.97 -14.79
N LEU A 92 8.17 -15.13 -13.83
CA LEU A 92 7.57 -14.05 -13.05
C LEU A 92 7.90 -14.27 -11.58
N VAL A 93 8.39 -13.24 -10.90
CA VAL A 93 8.57 -13.24 -9.45
C VAL A 93 7.90 -12.01 -8.85
N VAL A 94 7.07 -12.23 -7.85
CA VAL A 94 6.45 -11.17 -7.04
C VAL A 94 7.03 -11.26 -5.63
N ARG A 95 7.67 -10.18 -5.18
CA ARG A 95 8.21 -10.07 -3.81
C ARG A 95 7.41 -9.08 -2.98
N HIS A 96 7.28 -9.40 -1.69
CA HIS A 96 6.74 -8.50 -0.67
C HIS A 96 7.68 -8.46 0.53
N ASN A 97 8.24 -7.28 0.82
CA ASN A 97 9.24 -7.06 1.87
C ASN A 97 10.40 -8.07 1.80
N GLY A 98 10.90 -8.30 0.58
CA GLY A 98 12.02 -9.21 0.29
C GLY A 98 11.65 -10.69 0.22
N LEU A 99 10.43 -11.09 0.61
CA LEU A 99 9.97 -12.47 0.52
C LEU A 99 9.34 -12.74 -0.84
N ASP A 100 9.72 -13.86 -1.47
CA ASP A 100 9.04 -14.35 -2.67
C ASP A 100 7.64 -14.86 -2.29
N VAL A 101 6.62 -14.22 -2.85
CA VAL A 101 5.19 -14.52 -2.63
C VAL A 101 4.50 -14.88 -3.94
N THR A 102 5.26 -15.20 -4.99
CA THR A 102 4.74 -15.43 -6.35
C THR A 102 3.61 -16.45 -6.36
N SER A 103 3.84 -17.64 -5.79
CA SER A 103 2.85 -18.71 -5.81
C SER A 103 1.59 -18.34 -5.03
N SER A 104 1.70 -17.64 -3.89
CA SER A 104 0.54 -17.23 -3.10
C SER A 104 -0.23 -16.10 -3.77
N PHE A 105 0.48 -15.18 -4.41
CA PHE A 105 -0.08 -14.10 -5.18
C PHE A 105 -0.85 -14.61 -6.40
N LEU A 106 -0.27 -15.56 -7.15
CA LEU A 106 -0.92 -16.13 -8.34
C LEU A 106 -2.13 -17.01 -8.01
N ARG A 107 -2.18 -17.65 -6.83
CA ARG A 107 -3.35 -18.43 -6.40
C ARG A 107 -4.62 -17.59 -6.25
N GLN A 108 -4.48 -16.30 -5.98
CA GLN A 108 -5.59 -15.36 -5.81
C GLN A 108 -5.77 -14.43 -7.01
N ALA A 109 -4.99 -14.63 -8.08
CA ALA A 109 -4.99 -13.78 -9.27
C ALA A 109 -5.67 -14.47 -10.45
N THR A 110 -6.37 -13.68 -11.26
CA THR A 110 -6.73 -14.05 -12.63
C THR A 110 -5.60 -13.60 -13.55
N VAL A 111 -5.04 -14.53 -14.33
CA VAL A 111 -3.96 -14.25 -15.28
C VAL A 111 -4.51 -14.36 -16.70
N THR A 112 -4.54 -13.25 -17.43
CA THR A 112 -4.92 -13.19 -18.84
C THR A 112 -3.67 -12.94 -19.68
N LYS A 113 -3.44 -13.80 -20.67
CA LYS A 113 -2.29 -13.72 -21.56
C LYS A 113 -2.75 -13.41 -22.97
N GLN A 114 -2.15 -12.39 -23.57
CA GLN A 114 -2.24 -12.07 -24.99
C GLN A 114 -0.84 -12.22 -25.62
N PRO A 115 -0.69 -12.14 -26.95
CA PRO A 115 0.60 -12.35 -27.61
C PRO A 115 1.73 -11.46 -27.07
N LYS A 116 1.43 -10.20 -26.72
CA LYS A 116 2.40 -9.20 -26.24
C LYS A 116 2.08 -8.62 -24.87
N SER A 117 1.05 -9.10 -24.19
CA SER A 117 0.65 -8.58 -22.89
C SER A 117 0.32 -9.70 -21.91
N LEU A 118 0.61 -9.46 -20.63
CA LEU A 118 0.23 -10.32 -19.52
C LEU A 118 -0.46 -9.43 -18.47
N ARG A 119 -1.73 -9.70 -18.21
CA ARG A 119 -2.54 -9.00 -17.21
C ARG A 119 -2.77 -9.93 -16.03
N ILE A 120 -2.35 -9.49 -14.84
CA ILE A 120 -2.50 -10.24 -13.59
C ILE A 120 -3.39 -9.41 -12.66
N PHE A 121 -4.61 -9.88 -12.44
CA PHE A 121 -5.64 -9.16 -11.68
C PHE A 121 -5.93 -9.87 -10.36
N VAL A 122 -5.76 -9.15 -9.24
CA VAL A 122 -6.17 -9.60 -7.91
C VAL A 122 -7.32 -8.70 -7.44
N PRO A 123 -8.53 -9.22 -7.21
CA PRO A 123 -9.69 -8.40 -6.90
C PRO A 123 -9.61 -7.72 -5.53
N LEU A 124 -8.87 -8.30 -4.59
CA LEU A 124 -8.80 -7.83 -3.21
C LEU A 124 -7.39 -7.96 -2.63
N VAL A 125 -6.69 -6.85 -2.51
CA VAL A 125 -5.40 -6.70 -1.82
C VAL A 125 -5.59 -5.73 -0.66
N ARG A 126 -5.11 -6.09 0.53
CA ARG A 126 -5.21 -5.25 1.74
C ARG A 126 -3.83 -4.94 2.30
N LEU A 127 -3.32 -3.76 1.98
CA LEU A 127 -2.03 -3.31 2.50
C LEU A 127 -2.20 -2.62 3.85
N PRO A 128 -1.44 -3.01 4.90
CA PRO A 128 -1.43 -2.31 6.16
C PRO A 128 -0.79 -0.91 6.03
N ALA A 129 -1.51 0.12 6.48
CA ALA A 129 -1.02 1.51 6.49
C ALA A 129 -0.03 1.83 7.62
N ASP A 130 0.15 0.92 8.59
CA ASP A 130 1.00 1.10 9.76
C ASP A 130 2.44 0.60 9.56
N ARG A 131 2.81 0.22 8.34
CA ARG A 131 4.14 -0.30 7.98
C ARG A 131 4.41 -0.08 6.50
N GLU A 132 5.67 -0.20 6.12
CA GLU A 132 6.08 -0.20 4.72
C GLU A 132 5.66 -1.49 4.03
N ASN A 133 5.27 -1.37 2.76
CA ASN A 133 4.93 -2.49 1.90
C ASN A 133 5.81 -2.39 0.64
N LEU A 134 7.00 -2.98 0.67
CA LEU A 134 7.85 -3.06 -0.51
C LEU A 134 7.33 -4.18 -1.41
N ILE A 135 6.67 -3.83 -2.51
CA ILE A 135 6.17 -4.79 -3.50
C ILE A 135 6.96 -4.63 -4.79
N GLU A 136 7.55 -5.73 -5.23
CA GLU A 136 8.44 -5.76 -6.40
C GLU A 136 8.01 -6.86 -7.35
N VAL A 137 8.01 -6.56 -8.64
CA VAL A 137 7.67 -7.51 -9.70
C VAL A 137 8.85 -7.62 -10.65
N PHE A 138 9.30 -8.85 -10.85
CA PHE A 138 10.32 -9.21 -11.83
C PHE A 138 9.64 -10.05 -12.90
N TYR A 139 9.82 -9.66 -14.16
CA TYR A 139 9.36 -10.43 -15.31
C TYR A 139 10.52 -10.55 -16.29
N MET A 140 11.03 -11.77 -16.48
CA MET A 140 12.25 -12.02 -17.25
C MET A 140 13.40 -11.13 -16.74
N GLU A 141 13.90 -10.20 -17.58
CA GLU A 141 14.96 -9.24 -17.22
C GLU A 141 14.42 -7.85 -16.81
N SER A 142 13.10 -7.73 -16.67
CA SER A 142 12.39 -6.48 -16.38
C SER A 142 11.99 -6.42 -14.91
N TYR A 143 11.98 -5.22 -14.36
CA TYR A 143 11.72 -4.96 -12.93
C TYR A 143 10.84 -3.73 -12.78
N ALA A 144 9.85 -3.81 -11.89
CA ALA A 144 9.12 -2.65 -11.42
C ALA A 144 8.77 -2.77 -9.94
N ARG A 145 8.63 -1.60 -9.30
CA ARG A 145 8.22 -1.46 -7.90
C ARG A 145 6.85 -0.82 -7.86
N TYR A 146 5.96 -1.37 -7.05
CA TYR A 146 4.66 -0.75 -6.80
C TYR A 146 4.83 0.35 -5.75
N GLU A 147 4.75 1.60 -6.17
CA GLU A 147 5.13 2.75 -5.35
C GLU A 147 4.10 3.07 -4.26
N ALA A 148 4.58 3.59 -3.12
CA ALA A 148 3.72 4.14 -2.08
C ALA A 148 2.96 5.38 -2.57
N PRO A 149 1.75 5.67 -2.05
CA PRO A 149 0.99 6.86 -2.43
C PRO A 149 1.71 8.13 -2.02
N ARG A 150 1.50 9.22 -2.76
CA ARG A 150 2.09 10.52 -2.45
C ARG A 150 1.00 11.56 -2.21
N CYS A 151 1.28 12.51 -1.33
CA CYS A 151 0.35 13.60 -1.08
C CYS A 151 1.11 14.88 -0.79
N HIS A 152 0.76 15.91 -1.56
CA HIS A 152 1.32 17.25 -1.42
C HIS A 152 0.23 18.19 -0.91
N ALA A 153 0.08 18.30 0.41
CA ALA A 153 -1.01 19.08 1.02
C ALA A 153 -1.00 20.56 0.60
N PHE A 154 0.17 21.12 0.32
CA PHE A 154 0.37 22.55 0.03
C PHE A 154 0.61 22.83 -1.47
N LYS A 155 0.48 21.82 -2.32
CA LYS A 155 0.59 21.96 -3.77
C LYS A 155 -0.80 21.87 -4.37
N GLN A 156 -1.24 22.92 -5.07
CA GLN A 156 -2.53 22.92 -5.74
C GLN A 156 -2.59 21.79 -6.78
N GLY A 157 -3.72 21.10 -6.82
CA GLY A 157 -3.98 19.97 -7.71
C GLY A 157 -5.49 19.74 -7.86
N PRO A 158 -5.91 18.92 -8.84
CA PRO A 158 -7.32 18.63 -9.03
C PRO A 158 -7.84 17.68 -7.95
N LEU A 159 -9.12 17.85 -7.59
CA LEU A 159 -9.94 16.80 -6.98
C LEU A 159 -10.73 16.17 -8.13
N VAL A 160 -10.23 15.05 -8.65
CA VAL A 160 -10.77 14.35 -9.82
C VAL A 160 -11.93 13.47 -9.41
N SER A 161 -11.73 12.62 -8.40
CA SER A 161 -12.70 11.63 -7.95
C SER A 161 -12.68 11.52 -6.42
N THR A 162 -13.79 11.06 -5.84
CA THR A 162 -13.86 10.62 -4.44
C THR A 162 -14.07 9.12 -4.33
N ASN A 163 -13.68 8.36 -5.34
CA ASN A 163 -13.62 6.90 -5.43
C ASN A 163 -14.28 6.11 -4.26
N GLY A 164 -15.47 5.55 -4.54
CA GLY A 164 -16.25 4.78 -3.57
C GLY A 164 -17.12 5.62 -2.62
N PHE A 165 -16.91 6.93 -2.57
CA PHE A 165 -17.83 7.88 -1.91
C PHE A 165 -18.69 8.62 -2.94
N THR A 166 -19.89 9.03 -2.50
CA THR A 166 -20.83 9.81 -3.30
C THR A 166 -21.23 11.11 -2.58
N PRO A 167 -20.27 12.01 -2.26
CA PRO A 167 -20.59 13.32 -1.69
C PRO A 167 -21.38 14.15 -2.69
N ASN A 168 -22.23 15.06 -2.19
CA ASN A 168 -22.95 15.97 -3.06
C ASN A 168 -21.99 17.00 -3.72
N GLN A 169 -22.38 17.54 -4.88
CA GLN A 169 -21.52 18.47 -5.62
C GLN A 169 -21.25 19.79 -4.87
N GLN A 170 -22.22 20.27 -4.09
CA GLN A 170 -22.06 21.49 -3.29
C GLN A 170 -20.93 21.35 -2.25
N LEU A 171 -20.83 20.19 -1.61
CA LEU A 171 -19.75 19.88 -0.68
C LEU A 171 -18.40 19.80 -1.41
N LEU A 172 -18.35 19.19 -2.59
CA LEU A 172 -17.13 19.15 -3.40
C LEU A 172 -16.67 20.54 -3.83
N GLU A 173 -17.59 21.43 -4.22
CA GLU A 173 -17.30 22.83 -4.52
C GLU A 173 -16.81 23.58 -3.29
N LEU A 174 -17.47 23.40 -2.14
CA LEU A 174 -17.05 23.98 -0.87
C LEU A 174 -15.63 23.55 -0.49
N ILE A 175 -15.33 22.26 -0.61
CA ILE A 175 -13.98 21.72 -0.37
C ILE A 175 -12.97 22.39 -1.29
N ARG A 176 -13.26 22.50 -2.59
CA ARG A 176 -12.36 23.15 -3.56
C ARG A 176 -12.12 24.62 -3.20
N ASN A 177 -13.17 25.35 -2.83
CA ASN A 177 -13.09 26.77 -2.52
C ASN A 177 -12.28 27.03 -1.25
N ILE A 178 -12.63 26.37 -0.14
CA ILE A 178 -11.91 26.49 1.14
C ILE A 178 -10.45 26.05 0.98
N SER A 179 -10.20 24.97 0.25
CA SER A 179 -8.82 24.48 0.04
C SER A 179 -7.99 25.52 -0.71
N ARG A 180 -8.52 26.10 -1.79
CA ARG A 180 -7.82 27.15 -2.56
C ARG A 180 -7.59 28.41 -1.74
N GLU A 181 -8.61 28.85 -1.00
CA GLU A 181 -8.53 30.03 -0.13
C GLU A 181 -7.40 29.91 0.89
N HIS A 182 -7.21 28.72 1.46
CA HIS A 182 -6.18 28.45 2.46
C HIS A 182 -4.88 27.83 1.90
N GLY A 183 -4.75 27.73 0.57
CA GLY A 183 -3.54 27.22 -0.07
C GLY A 183 -3.33 25.70 0.05
N PHE A 184 -4.37 24.93 0.38
CA PHE A 184 -4.35 23.47 0.41
C PHE A 184 -4.76 22.81 -0.91
N SER A 185 -4.29 21.60 -1.15
CA SER A 185 -4.79 20.72 -2.20
C SER A 185 -6.23 20.28 -1.90
N PRO A 186 -7.19 20.46 -2.82
CA PRO A 186 -8.54 19.92 -2.68
C PRO A 186 -8.58 18.40 -2.45
N ALA A 187 -7.67 17.63 -3.08
CA ALA A 187 -7.58 16.18 -2.89
C ALA A 187 -7.09 15.81 -1.48
N PHE A 188 -6.16 16.59 -0.91
CA PHE A 188 -5.72 16.44 0.48
C PHE A 188 -6.88 16.68 1.46
N THR A 189 -7.60 17.80 1.30
CA THR A 189 -8.74 18.14 2.15
C THR A 189 -9.86 17.09 2.04
N ALA A 190 -10.16 16.62 0.82
CA ALA A 190 -11.11 15.53 0.61
C ALA A 190 -10.64 14.23 1.28
N GLY A 191 -9.34 13.90 1.22
CA GLY A 191 -8.77 12.74 1.89
C GLY A 191 -8.86 12.80 3.42
N LEU A 192 -8.69 13.98 4.01
CA LEU A 192 -8.96 14.22 5.43
C LEU A 192 -10.43 13.93 5.77
N ILE A 193 -11.37 14.52 5.04
CA ILE A 193 -12.81 14.33 5.27
C ILE A 193 -13.22 12.85 5.10
N ALA A 194 -12.69 12.17 4.07
CA ALA A 194 -12.92 10.75 3.86
C ALA A 194 -12.47 9.90 5.06
N GLN A 195 -11.31 10.22 5.64
CA GLN A 195 -10.77 9.50 6.80
C GLN A 195 -11.54 9.81 8.10
N GLU A 196 -11.98 11.04 8.29
CA GLU A 196 -12.64 11.48 9.54
C GLU A 196 -14.12 11.11 9.62
N SER A 197 -14.85 11.26 8.51
CA SER A 197 -16.31 11.10 8.50
C SER A 197 -16.84 10.28 7.34
N GLY A 198 -16.00 9.89 6.38
CA GLY A 198 -16.47 9.27 5.14
C GLY A 198 -17.46 10.16 4.37
N PHE A 199 -17.33 11.48 4.51
CA PHE A 199 -18.27 12.49 4.01
C PHE A 199 -19.68 12.46 4.65
N ASP A 200 -19.90 11.79 5.78
CA ASP A 200 -21.19 11.88 6.50
C ASP A 200 -21.21 13.11 7.43
N PRO A 201 -22.06 14.13 7.17
CA PRO A 201 -22.13 15.36 7.96
C PRO A 201 -22.71 15.16 9.37
N ARG A 202 -23.27 13.98 9.67
CA ARG A 202 -23.83 13.64 10.99
C ARG A 202 -22.80 12.96 11.89
N THR A 203 -21.61 12.66 11.37
CA THR A 203 -20.55 12.02 12.15
C THR A 203 -20.08 12.99 13.24
N VAL A 204 -20.27 12.59 14.48
CA VAL A 204 -19.77 13.30 15.66
C VAL A 204 -18.63 12.51 16.28
N SER A 205 -17.45 13.11 16.38
CA SER A 205 -16.35 12.49 17.13
C SER A 205 -16.56 12.73 18.62
N TRP A 206 -16.25 11.72 19.45
CA TRP A 206 -16.27 11.89 20.91
C TRP A 206 -15.23 12.94 21.37
N ALA A 207 -14.15 13.10 20.60
CA ALA A 207 -12.96 13.85 21.00
C ALA A 207 -12.95 15.37 20.68
N LYS A 208 -14.02 15.95 20.11
CA LYS A 208 -14.19 17.41 19.87
C LYS A 208 -12.88 18.14 19.49
N ALA A 209 -12.20 17.70 18.44
CA ALA A 209 -10.91 18.28 18.07
C ALA A 209 -11.08 19.73 17.57
N ILE A 210 -10.60 20.69 18.37
CA ILE A 210 -10.41 22.11 18.02
C ILE A 210 -8.90 22.37 18.12
N GLY A 211 -8.27 22.80 17.03
CA GLY A 211 -6.86 23.20 17.05
C GLY A 211 -6.27 23.44 15.66
N LEU A 212 -6.00 24.71 15.35
CA LEU A 212 -5.15 25.13 14.22
C LEU A 212 -3.70 24.79 14.58
N THR A 213 -3.16 23.75 13.96
CA THR A 213 -1.79 23.27 14.18
C THR A 213 -0.78 24.31 13.67
N GLN A 214 -0.01 24.93 14.58
CA GLN A 214 1.16 25.75 14.22
C GLN A 214 2.33 24.85 13.81
N VAL A 215 2.26 24.24 12.64
CA VAL A 215 3.40 23.52 12.06
C VAL A 215 4.30 24.54 11.38
N THR A 216 5.39 24.94 12.04
CA THR A 216 6.43 25.73 11.39
C THR A 216 7.29 24.79 10.55
N PRO A 217 7.33 24.90 9.20
CA PRO A 217 8.20 24.07 8.38
C PRO A 217 9.65 24.41 8.71
N SER A 218 10.32 23.57 9.50
CA SER A 218 11.72 23.80 9.84
C SER A 218 12.60 23.61 8.58
N ALA A 219 13.65 24.42 8.44
CA ALA A 219 14.70 24.24 7.41
C ALA A 219 15.30 22.80 7.41
N ARG A 220 15.16 22.10 8.54
CA ARG A 220 15.54 20.70 8.72
C ARG A 220 14.75 19.75 7.82
N ILE A 221 13.46 19.98 7.54
CA ILE A 221 12.70 19.09 6.63
C ILE A 221 13.28 19.14 5.21
N ARG A 222 13.55 20.35 4.71
CA ARG A 222 14.10 20.58 3.35
C ARG A 222 15.48 19.97 3.12
N THR A 223 16.24 19.75 4.18
CA THR A 223 17.60 19.21 4.13
C THR A 223 17.67 17.72 4.49
N THR A 224 16.61 17.16 5.07
CA THR A 224 16.60 15.76 5.56
C THR A 224 15.92 14.80 4.58
N PHE A 225 14.98 15.28 3.75
CA PHE A 225 14.13 14.42 2.93
C PHE A 225 14.21 14.77 1.44
N ASP A 226 14.24 13.74 0.59
CA ASP A 226 14.25 13.86 -0.87
C ASP A 226 12.95 14.50 -1.41
N ASP A 227 11.81 14.23 -0.75
CA ASP A 227 10.52 14.87 -1.02
C ASP A 227 10.05 15.65 0.23
N PRO A 228 10.50 16.91 0.38
CA PRO A 228 10.18 17.72 1.56
C PRO A 228 8.71 18.10 1.66
N ASP A 229 7.97 18.12 0.55
CA ASP A 229 6.54 18.46 0.54
C ASP A 229 5.69 17.31 1.09
N THR A 230 6.02 16.07 0.69
CA THR A 230 5.43 14.87 1.30
C THR A 230 5.81 14.76 2.77
N ALA A 231 7.09 14.97 3.12
CA ALA A 231 7.53 14.94 4.52
C ALA A 231 6.82 15.98 5.40
N LEU A 232 6.63 17.21 4.89
CA LEU A 232 5.86 18.25 5.60
C LEU A 232 4.40 17.85 5.77
N THR A 233 3.77 17.28 4.73
CA THR A 233 2.40 16.76 4.78
C THR A 233 2.25 15.68 5.86
N GLN A 234 3.17 14.72 5.90
CA GLN A 234 3.20 13.66 6.92
C GLN A 234 3.35 14.23 8.34
N LEU A 235 4.20 15.25 8.53
CA LEU A 235 4.39 15.91 9.82
C LEU A 235 3.10 16.58 10.31
N VAL A 236 2.40 17.30 9.42
CA VAL A 236 1.12 17.96 9.72
C VAL A 236 0.07 16.92 10.11
N LEU A 237 -0.10 15.87 9.31
CA LEU A 237 -1.07 14.82 9.55
C LEU A 237 -0.81 14.05 10.86
N ALA A 238 0.45 13.68 11.12
CA ALA A 238 0.80 13.01 12.37
C ALA A 238 0.57 13.92 13.58
N SER A 239 0.87 15.22 13.46
CA SER A 239 0.66 16.20 14.54
C SER A 239 -0.81 16.45 14.79
N TYR A 240 -1.63 16.48 13.75
CA TYR A 240 -3.09 16.56 13.86
C TYR A 240 -3.66 15.35 14.60
N ASN A 241 -3.20 14.14 14.28
CA ASN A 241 -3.69 12.90 14.90
C ASN A 241 -3.17 12.66 16.33
N SER A 242 -1.87 12.84 16.56
CA SER A 242 -1.20 12.40 17.79
C SER A 242 -0.65 13.55 18.66
N GLY A 243 -0.86 14.79 18.24
CA GLY A 243 -0.38 15.99 18.92
C GLY A 243 1.08 16.33 18.58
N TYR A 244 1.33 17.63 18.43
CA TYR A 244 2.65 18.17 18.07
C TYR A 244 3.78 17.68 19.00
N THR A 245 3.58 17.71 20.32
CA THR A 245 4.63 17.37 21.28
C THR A 245 5.15 15.94 21.09
N ARG A 246 4.26 14.97 20.88
CA ARG A 246 4.64 13.56 20.66
C ARG A 246 5.43 13.40 19.37
N VAL A 247 4.96 14.04 18.30
CA VAL A 247 5.60 14.00 16.98
C VAL A 247 6.97 14.69 17.00
N SER A 248 7.07 15.87 17.62
CA SER A 248 8.34 16.60 17.76
C SER A 248 9.39 15.79 18.52
N ASN A 249 8.99 15.12 19.60
CA ASN A 249 9.86 14.23 20.36
C ASN A 249 10.32 13.02 19.54
N ALA A 250 9.42 12.38 18.79
CA ALA A 250 9.77 11.29 17.88
C ALA A 250 10.74 11.76 16.78
N PHE A 251 10.51 12.96 16.23
CA PHE A 251 11.35 13.59 15.21
C PHE A 251 12.74 13.95 15.71
N ALA A 252 12.85 14.46 16.93
CA ALA A 252 14.11 14.73 17.58
C ALA A 252 14.96 13.46 17.75
N ARG A 253 14.34 12.33 18.10
CA ARG A 253 15.03 11.05 18.32
C ARG A 253 15.31 10.26 17.05
N GLY A 254 14.35 10.20 16.13
CA GLY A 254 14.37 9.30 14.97
C GLY A 254 14.83 9.93 13.66
N GLY A 255 14.98 11.26 13.59
CA GLY A 255 15.39 11.95 12.37
C GLY A 255 14.45 11.64 11.20
N ALA A 256 15.00 11.17 10.08
CA ALA A 256 14.22 10.77 8.90
C ALA A 256 13.23 9.62 9.19
N ASN A 257 13.53 8.75 10.15
CA ASN A 257 12.74 7.55 10.48
C ASN A 257 11.75 7.79 11.62
N TRP A 258 11.46 9.05 11.97
CA TRP A 258 10.62 9.41 13.12
C TRP A 258 9.23 8.78 13.10
N LEU A 259 8.62 8.68 11.93
CA LEU A 259 7.27 8.12 11.77
C LEU A 259 7.27 6.61 12.09
N SER A 260 8.43 5.96 11.98
CA SER A 260 8.65 4.56 12.35
C SER A 260 8.69 4.32 13.87
N SER A 261 8.62 5.37 14.70
CA SER A 261 8.49 5.26 16.16
C SER A 261 7.25 4.45 16.57
N THR A 262 7.41 3.57 17.55
CA THR A 262 6.33 2.69 18.06
C THR A 262 5.18 3.47 18.70
N GLU A 263 5.47 4.60 19.35
CA GLU A 263 4.47 5.49 19.95
C GLU A 263 3.58 6.21 18.92
N LEU A 264 3.99 6.20 17.65
CA LEU A 264 3.31 6.85 16.53
C LEU A 264 2.62 5.83 15.62
N ARG A 265 2.35 4.61 16.07
CA ARG A 265 1.69 3.58 15.23
C ARG A 265 0.35 4.04 14.65
N GLU A 266 -0.51 4.63 15.48
CA GLU A 266 -1.80 5.16 15.00
C GLU A 266 -1.63 6.37 14.10
N ALA A 267 -0.68 7.28 14.40
CA ALA A 267 -0.36 8.41 13.53
C ALA A 267 0.14 7.95 12.16
N ARG A 268 1.03 6.96 12.11
CA ARG A 268 1.55 6.39 10.85
C ARG A 268 0.43 5.78 10.02
N LYS A 269 -0.45 5.01 10.65
CA LYS A 269 -1.64 4.46 10.01
C LYS A 269 -2.53 5.58 9.46
N TYR A 270 -2.80 6.61 10.26
CA TYR A 270 -3.59 7.77 9.87
C TYR A 270 -2.99 8.51 8.66
N VAL A 271 -1.70 8.82 8.72
CA VAL A 271 -0.92 9.42 7.64
C VAL A 271 -1.01 8.58 6.36
N GLY A 272 -0.76 7.27 6.46
CA GLY A 272 -0.80 6.37 5.30
C GLY A 272 -2.18 6.33 4.63
N ARG A 273 -3.26 6.32 5.40
CA ARG A 273 -4.63 6.32 4.86
C ARG A 273 -4.97 7.63 4.13
N ILE A 274 -4.70 8.77 4.74
CA ILE A 274 -5.00 10.07 4.11
C ILE A 274 -4.11 10.31 2.90
N THR A 275 -2.84 9.92 2.96
CA THR A 275 -1.95 9.99 1.80
C THR A 275 -2.51 9.15 0.66
N SER A 276 -2.99 7.93 0.96
CA SER A 276 -3.61 7.07 -0.04
C SER A 276 -4.92 7.62 -0.60
N TYR A 277 -5.78 8.26 0.20
CA TYR A 277 -6.96 8.95 -0.33
C TYR A 277 -6.58 10.15 -1.20
N CYS A 278 -5.68 10.99 -0.71
CA CYS A 278 -5.20 12.19 -1.40
C CYS A 278 -4.62 11.86 -2.78
N ASP A 279 -3.76 10.85 -2.84
CA ASP A 279 -3.18 10.33 -4.08
C ASP A 279 -4.29 9.89 -5.05
N GLN A 280 -5.15 8.97 -4.60
CA GLN A 280 -6.24 8.41 -5.40
C GLN A 280 -7.26 9.46 -5.87
N PHE A 281 -7.55 10.48 -5.07
CA PHE A 281 -8.49 11.54 -5.41
C PHE A 281 -7.91 12.56 -6.40
N SER A 282 -6.58 12.61 -6.51
CA SER A 282 -5.86 13.45 -7.46
C SER A 282 -5.52 12.75 -8.79
N GLU A 283 -5.59 11.41 -8.82
CA GLU A 283 -5.37 10.63 -10.03
C GLU A 283 -6.47 10.93 -11.06
N THR A 284 -6.06 11.39 -12.24
CA THR A 284 -6.91 11.36 -13.42
C THR A 284 -6.94 9.92 -13.91
N ASP A 285 -8.11 9.27 -13.90
CA ASP A 285 -8.36 7.88 -14.32
C ASP A 285 -8.01 7.56 -15.79
N LYS A 286 -7.09 8.29 -16.45
CA LYS A 286 -6.57 8.02 -17.80
C LYS A 286 -5.69 6.75 -17.88
N GLY A 287 -5.86 5.84 -16.95
CA GLY A 287 -5.28 4.50 -16.95
C GLY A 287 -6.37 3.44 -16.90
N GLU A 288 -7.58 3.71 -17.42
CA GLU A 288 -8.32 2.62 -18.05
C GLU A 288 -7.35 1.99 -19.03
N ILE A 289 -6.91 0.78 -18.69
CA ILE A 289 -6.29 -0.14 -19.63
C ILE A 289 -7.40 -0.35 -20.63
N GLU A 290 -7.47 0.50 -21.66
CA GLU A 290 -8.35 0.27 -22.79
C GLU A 290 -7.99 -1.14 -23.27
N ASP A 291 -8.90 -2.08 -23.03
CA ASP A 291 -8.85 -3.38 -23.65
C ASP A 291 -9.00 -3.08 -25.15
N GLU A 292 -7.87 -2.86 -25.84
CA GLU A 292 -7.78 -2.92 -27.30
C GLU A 292 -8.10 -4.37 -27.72
N ASP A 293 -9.36 -4.74 -27.58
CA ASP A 293 -9.94 -5.98 -28.05
C ASP A 293 -11.23 -5.63 -28.81
N GLN A 294 -11.11 -4.67 -29.74
CA GLN A 294 -12.05 -4.43 -30.84
C GLN A 294 -11.28 -3.94 -32.08
N THR A 295 -10.59 -4.83 -32.78
CA THR A 295 -10.54 -4.88 -34.25
C THR A 295 -9.94 -6.18 -34.75
#